data_AF-A0A978W4D7-F1
#
_entry.id   AF-A0A978W4D7-F1
#
_cell.length_a   1.000
_cell.length_b   1.000
_cell.length_c   1.000
_cell.angle_alpha   90.00
_cell.angle_beta   90.00
_cell.angle_gamma   90.00
#
_symmetry.space_group_name_H-M   'P 1'
#
loop_
_entity.id
_entity.type
_entity.pdbx_description
1 polymer ?
#
loop_
_entity_poly.entity_id
_entity_poly.type
_entity_poly.pdbx_seq_one_letter_code
_entity_poly.pdbx_strand_id
1 'polypeptide(L)'
;MASKLVLSVLVFLVLVSTQAEGNNNFNLVIAARTLSDKGYQVLSMILEVFLNDLNVSELLTGNSTLTVISPQDGAFYSSKYTQPTLTLLQYHVVPSKFDGEALQSLHHGSKIDTLLLGHPLVVTTLPTDEYTSLNGVTVTELNLYNDGGLIVHGVDNFFDLLFRP
;
A
#
# COMPACT_ATOMS: atom_id res chain seq x y z
N MET A 1 -46.19 -0.20 -27.05
CA MET A 1 -45.72 0.65 -25.92
C MET A 1 -45.00 -0.14 -24.82
N ALA A 2 -45.08 -1.47 -24.76
CA ALA A 2 -44.43 -2.28 -23.72
C ALA A 2 -42.89 -2.40 -23.83
N SER A 3 -42.28 -2.38 -25.03
CA SER A 3 -40.83 -2.61 -25.17
C SER A 3 -39.94 -1.47 -24.69
N LYS A 4 -40.43 -0.21 -24.70
CA LYS A 4 -39.71 0.95 -24.16
C LYS A 4 -39.59 0.89 -22.64
N LEU A 5 -40.59 0.31 -21.98
CA LEU A 5 -40.57 0.15 -20.52
C LEU A 5 -39.56 -0.91 -20.09
N VAL A 6 -39.50 -2.04 -20.81
CA VAL A 6 -38.54 -3.13 -20.51
C VAL A 6 -37.09 -2.66 -20.71
N LEU A 7 -36.81 -1.90 -21.78
CA LEU A 7 -35.48 -1.35 -22.01
C LEU A 7 -35.08 -0.31 -20.96
N SER A 8 -36.02 0.53 -20.52
CA SER A 8 -35.79 1.51 -19.45
C SER A 8 -35.52 0.85 -18.10
N VAL A 9 -36.22 -0.26 -17.79
CA VAL A 9 -36.00 -1.03 -16.56
C VAL A 9 -34.65 -1.74 -16.60
N LEU A 10 -34.23 -2.25 -17.76
CA LEU A 10 -32.92 -2.88 -17.93
C LEU A 10 -31.76 -1.87 -17.75
N VAL A 11 -31.89 -0.66 -18.31
CA VAL A 11 -30.90 0.42 -18.15
C VAL A 11 -30.82 0.88 -16.69
N PHE A 12 -31.97 0.93 -15.99
CA PHE A 12 -32.00 1.29 -14.56
C PHE A 12 -31.38 0.19 -13.68
N LEU A 13 -31.58 -1.10 -14.00
CA LEU A 13 -30.94 -2.23 -13.32
C LEU A 13 -29.42 -2.30 -13.58
N VAL A 14 -28.95 -1.94 -14.78
CA VAL A 14 -27.52 -1.86 -15.08
C VAL A 14 -26.85 -0.69 -14.34
N LEU A 15 -27.54 0.46 -14.18
CA LEU A 15 -27.05 1.58 -13.36
C LEU A 15 -27.06 1.28 -11.85
N VAL A 16 -27.94 0.38 -11.38
CA VAL A 16 -28.03 -0.08 -9.98
C VAL A 16 -27.10 -1.27 -9.70
N SER A 17 -26.44 -1.82 -10.72
CA SER A 17 -25.47 -2.91 -10.56
C SER A 17 -24.17 -2.37 -9.94
N THR A 18 -24.21 -2.26 -8.61
CA THR A 18 -23.10 -2.39 -7.67
C THR A 18 -21.89 -1.47 -7.91
N GLN A 19 -22.04 -0.19 -7.56
CA GLN A 19 -20.97 0.45 -6.79
C GLN A 19 -21.15 -0.01 -5.34
N ALA A 20 -20.64 -1.20 -5.04
CA ALA A 20 -20.28 -1.49 -3.66
C ALA A 20 -19.05 -0.63 -3.39
N GLU A 21 -19.26 0.58 -2.87
CA GLU A 21 -18.18 1.35 -2.28
C GLU A 21 -17.55 0.45 -1.21
N GLY A 22 -16.36 -0.06 -1.49
CA GLY A 22 -15.50 -0.62 -0.46
C GLY A 22 -15.20 0.52 0.50
N ASN A 23 -16.05 0.69 1.51
CA ASN A 23 -15.81 1.65 2.58
C ASN A 23 -14.72 1.08 3.49
N ASN A 24 -13.49 1.05 2.97
CA ASN A 24 -12.32 0.87 3.78
C ASN A 24 -12.17 2.17 4.57
N ASN A 25 -12.80 2.21 5.76
CA ASN A 25 -12.78 3.38 6.63
C ASN A 25 -11.42 3.46 7.34
N PHE A 26 -10.34 3.65 6.57
CA PHE A 26 -9.02 3.89 7.11
C PHE A 26 -9.04 5.18 7.92
N ASN A 27 -8.47 5.18 9.11
CA ASN A 27 -8.38 6.41 9.90
C ASN A 27 -7.18 7.26 9.45
N LEU A 28 -7.25 7.78 8.24
CA LEU A 28 -6.16 8.50 7.56
C LEU A 28 -5.66 9.72 8.34
N VAL A 29 -6.55 10.41 9.06
CA VAL A 29 -6.20 11.55 9.91
C VAL A 29 -5.28 11.12 11.06
N ILE A 30 -5.59 10.01 11.73
CA ILE A 30 -4.75 9.50 12.82
C ILE A 30 -3.48 8.84 12.28
N ALA A 31 -3.56 8.15 11.13
CA ALA A 31 -2.40 7.60 10.44
C ALA A 31 -1.40 8.70 10.09
N ALA A 32 -1.84 9.76 9.39
CA ALA A 32 -0.99 10.88 9.02
C ALA A 32 -0.34 11.55 10.24
N ARG A 33 -1.10 11.77 11.33
CA ARG A 33 -0.53 12.30 12.59
C ARG A 33 0.54 11.39 13.17
N THR A 34 0.26 10.09 13.25
CA THR A 34 1.21 9.09 13.78
C THR A 34 2.48 9.03 12.95
N LEU A 35 2.38 9.13 11.62
CA LEU A 35 3.52 9.21 10.72
C LEU A 35 4.36 10.47 10.97
N SER A 36 3.71 11.63 11.11
CA SER A 36 4.38 12.90 11.40
C SER A 36 5.14 12.84 12.73
N ASP A 37 4.49 12.34 13.79
CA ASP A 37 5.06 12.21 15.13
C ASP A 37 6.30 11.30 15.15
N LYS A 38 6.36 10.32 14.23
CA LYS A 38 7.48 9.38 14.08
C LYS A 38 8.52 9.81 13.03
N GLY A 39 8.41 11.00 12.46
CA GLY A 39 9.40 11.54 11.52
C GLY A 39 9.24 11.09 10.06
N TYR A 40 8.04 10.63 9.67
CA TYR A 40 7.66 10.34 8.28
C TYR A 40 6.79 11.49 7.75
N GLN A 41 7.37 12.70 7.70
CA GLN A 41 6.64 13.92 7.34
C GLN A 41 6.16 13.91 5.90
N VAL A 42 6.98 13.39 4.97
CA VAL A 42 6.60 13.40 3.55
C VAL A 42 5.37 12.53 3.33
N LEU A 43 5.39 11.28 3.82
CA LEU A 43 4.21 10.41 3.69
C LEU A 43 3.01 10.98 4.46
N SER A 44 3.21 11.51 5.67
CA SER A 44 2.13 12.15 6.45
C SER A 44 1.37 13.21 5.65
N MET A 45 2.10 14.08 4.93
CA MET A 45 1.51 15.16 4.14
C MET A 45 0.76 14.66 2.90
N ILE A 46 1.23 13.59 2.26
CA ILE A 46 0.67 13.11 0.99
C ILE A 46 -0.27 11.92 1.15
N LEU A 47 -0.39 11.30 2.33
CA LEU A 47 -1.05 10.00 2.52
C LEU A 47 -2.43 9.90 1.87
N GLU A 48 -3.29 10.89 2.10
CA GLU A 48 -4.65 10.91 1.54
C GLU A 48 -4.63 11.02 0.02
N VAL A 49 -3.85 11.96 -0.53
CA VAL A 49 -3.71 12.14 -1.98
C VAL A 49 -3.09 10.89 -2.62
N PHE A 50 -2.06 10.31 -1.99
CA PHE A 50 -1.38 9.10 -2.41
C PHE A 50 -2.31 7.90 -2.54
N LEU A 51 -3.16 7.65 -1.53
CA LEU A 51 -4.11 6.54 -1.57
C LEU A 51 -5.26 6.79 -2.57
N ASN A 52 -5.68 8.04 -2.72
CA ASN A 52 -6.68 8.44 -3.71
C ASN A 52 -6.15 8.30 -5.16
N ASP A 53 -4.94 8.77 -5.46
CA ASP A 53 -4.32 8.67 -6.78
C ASP A 53 -4.10 7.21 -7.22
N LEU A 54 -3.93 6.31 -6.25
CA LEU A 54 -3.84 4.87 -6.46
C LEU A 54 -5.21 4.19 -6.65
N ASN A 55 -6.32 4.93 -6.52
CA ASN A 55 -7.69 4.41 -6.55
C ASN A 55 -7.88 3.20 -5.62
N VAL A 56 -7.26 3.23 -4.44
CA VAL A 56 -7.25 2.10 -3.50
C VAL A 56 -8.67 1.68 -3.12
N SER A 57 -9.59 2.62 -2.98
CA SER A 57 -11.00 2.35 -2.65
C SER A 57 -11.72 1.51 -3.70
N GLU A 58 -11.36 1.63 -4.98
CA GLU A 58 -11.92 0.81 -6.07
C GLU A 58 -11.25 -0.56 -6.13
N LEU A 59 -9.97 -0.63 -5.80
CA LEU A 59 -9.18 -1.86 -5.84
C LEU A 59 -9.51 -2.81 -4.68
N LEU A 60 -9.82 -2.25 -3.51
CA LEU A 60 -10.06 -2.98 -2.29
C LEU A 60 -11.58 -3.19 -2.08
N THR A 61 -12.09 -4.35 -2.47
CA THR A 61 -13.49 -4.71 -2.25
C THR A 61 -13.72 -5.28 -0.83
N GLY A 62 -14.78 -4.86 -0.15
CA GLY A 62 -15.17 -5.43 1.16
C GLY A 62 -14.26 -5.03 2.32
N ASN A 63 -13.99 -5.96 3.26
CA ASN A 63 -13.14 -5.72 4.43
C ASN A 63 -11.65 -5.94 4.11
N SER A 64 -11.16 -5.31 3.06
CA SER A 64 -9.79 -5.51 2.59
C SER A 64 -8.79 -4.74 3.46
N THR A 65 -7.63 -5.34 3.72
CA THR A 65 -6.53 -4.70 4.45
C THR A 65 -5.45 -4.24 3.47
N LEU A 66 -4.92 -3.04 3.71
CA LEU A 66 -3.82 -2.46 2.96
C LEU A 66 -2.57 -2.38 3.84
N THR A 67 -1.42 -2.77 3.29
CA THR A 67 -0.12 -2.51 3.91
C THR A 67 0.66 -1.54 3.04
N VAL A 68 1.07 -0.40 3.60
CA VAL A 68 1.93 0.60 2.96
C VAL A 68 3.33 0.47 3.57
N ILE A 69 4.35 0.43 2.72
CA ILE A 69 5.74 0.41 3.16
C ILE A 69 6.33 1.78 2.85
N SER A 70 6.49 2.61 3.87
CA SER A 70 6.93 4.00 3.73
C SER A 70 8.45 4.11 3.81
N PRO A 71 9.11 4.71 2.82
CA PRO A 71 10.47 5.20 2.99
C PRO A 71 10.53 6.28 4.08
N GLN A 72 11.64 6.35 4.80
CA GLN A 72 11.97 7.48 5.66
C GLN A 72 12.16 8.76 4.83
N ASP A 73 11.91 9.92 5.43
CA ASP A 73 12.02 11.23 4.76
C ASP A 73 13.39 11.43 4.07
N GLY A 74 14.46 10.89 4.65
CA GLY A 74 15.81 10.88 4.08
C GLY A 74 15.88 10.37 2.63
N ALA A 75 15.07 9.36 2.29
CA ALA A 75 15.04 8.73 0.98
C ALA A 75 14.50 9.66 -0.12
N PHE A 76 13.61 10.59 0.24
CA PHE A 76 13.01 11.56 -0.70
C PHE A 76 13.98 12.66 -1.12
N TYR A 77 15.05 12.89 -0.36
CA TYR A 77 16.09 13.86 -0.69
C TYR A 77 17.18 13.30 -1.63
N SER A 78 17.10 12.02 -1.98
CA SER A 78 17.96 11.40 -3.00
C SER A 78 17.62 11.93 -4.38
N SER A 79 18.64 12.27 -5.19
CA SER A 79 18.47 12.70 -6.58
C SER A 79 17.78 11.67 -7.48
N LYS A 80 17.75 10.40 -7.07
CA LYS A 80 17.06 9.31 -7.77
C LYS A 80 15.53 9.37 -7.59
N TYR A 81 15.04 9.94 -6.47
CA TYR A 81 13.64 9.80 -6.03
C TYR A 81 12.98 11.13 -5.63
N THR A 82 13.55 12.28 -6.05
CA THR A 82 13.07 13.64 -5.71
C THR A 82 11.59 13.87 -6.02
N GLN A 83 11.03 13.13 -6.98
CA GLN A 83 9.60 13.08 -7.26
C GLN A 83 9.20 11.64 -7.59
N PRO A 84 8.65 10.87 -6.62
CA PRO A 84 8.27 9.49 -6.87
C PRO A 84 7.15 9.41 -7.91
N THR A 85 7.32 8.56 -8.91
CA THR A 85 6.29 8.30 -9.93
C THR A 85 5.17 7.46 -9.34
N LEU A 86 3.99 7.48 -9.97
CA LEU A 86 2.88 6.61 -9.56
C LEU A 86 3.27 5.13 -9.53
N THR A 87 4.10 4.69 -10.48
CA THR A 87 4.66 3.33 -10.52
C THR A 87 5.49 3.00 -9.28
N LEU A 88 6.33 3.94 -8.82
CA LEU A 88 7.12 3.75 -7.62
C LEU A 88 6.22 3.69 -6.38
N LEU A 89 5.19 4.54 -6.34
CA LEU A 89 4.18 4.56 -5.28
C LEU A 89 3.40 3.24 -5.22
N GLN A 90 2.96 2.69 -6.35
CA GLN A 90 2.33 1.37 -6.45
C GLN A 90 3.23 0.26 -5.89
N TYR A 91 4.54 0.36 -6.08
CA TYR A 91 5.49 -0.64 -5.60
C TYR A 91 5.65 -0.67 -4.07
N HIS A 92 5.22 0.38 -3.38
CA HIS A 92 5.26 0.49 -1.92
C HIS A 92 3.93 0.12 -1.25
N VAL A 93 2.95 -0.37 -2.03
CA VAL A 93 1.63 -0.73 -1.52
C VAL A 93 1.35 -2.20 -1.76
N VAL A 94 0.98 -2.91 -0.71
CA VAL A 94 0.65 -4.33 -0.70
C VAL A 94 -0.84 -4.47 -0.40
N PRO A 95 -1.66 -5.01 -1.32
CA PRO A 95 -3.12 -5.14 -1.17
C PRO A 95 -3.48 -6.34 -0.30
N SER A 96 -2.84 -6.48 0.86
CA SER A 96 -3.02 -7.58 1.80
C SER A 96 -2.56 -7.20 3.19
N LYS A 97 -3.03 -7.93 4.19
CA LYS A 97 -2.63 -7.76 5.59
C LYS A 97 -1.23 -8.34 5.81
N PHE A 98 -0.26 -7.47 6.07
CA PHE A 98 1.04 -7.82 6.61
C PHE A 98 1.30 -6.94 7.81
N ASP A 99 0.96 -7.41 9.02
CA ASP A 99 1.43 -6.79 10.25
C ASP A 99 2.87 -7.22 10.56
N GLY A 100 3.46 -6.67 11.63
CA GLY A 100 4.86 -6.94 11.98
C GLY A 100 5.17 -8.43 12.19
N GLU A 101 4.27 -9.17 12.85
CA GLU A 101 4.44 -10.62 13.06
C GLU A 101 4.36 -11.38 11.74
N ALA A 102 3.36 -11.07 10.90
CA ALA A 102 3.23 -11.67 9.58
C ALA A 102 4.47 -11.42 8.72
N LEU A 103 4.99 -10.18 8.69
CA LEU A 103 6.17 -9.84 7.90
C LEU A 103 7.44 -10.55 8.39
N GLN A 104 7.65 -10.62 9.72
CA GLN A 104 8.80 -11.31 10.32
C GLN A 104 8.74 -12.84 10.18
N SER A 105 7.54 -13.40 10.03
CA SER A 105 7.37 -14.85 9.84
C SER A 105 7.79 -15.36 8.46
N LEU A 106 7.97 -14.45 7.49
CA LEU A 106 8.30 -14.82 6.12
C LEU A 106 9.74 -15.31 6.01
N HIS A 107 9.94 -16.39 5.25
CA HIS A 107 11.26 -16.93 4.97
C HIS A 107 11.97 -16.13 3.88
N HIS A 108 13.31 -16.16 3.88
CA HIS A 108 14.13 -15.65 2.77
C HIS A 108 13.63 -16.17 1.41
N GLY A 109 13.50 -15.28 0.44
CA GLY A 109 13.01 -15.56 -0.91
C GLY A 109 11.48 -15.55 -1.05
N SER A 110 10.72 -15.36 0.04
CA SER A 110 9.27 -15.19 -0.03
C SER A 110 8.90 -13.96 -0.88
N LYS A 111 7.81 -14.05 -1.64
CA LYS A 111 7.33 -12.98 -2.50
C LYS A 111 6.08 -12.34 -1.92
N ILE A 112 6.03 -11.01 -1.94
CA ILE A 112 4.90 -10.21 -1.48
C ILE A 112 4.43 -9.38 -2.67
N ASP A 113 3.23 -9.67 -3.16
CA ASP A 113 2.67 -8.94 -4.30
C ASP A 113 2.34 -7.49 -3.91
N THR A 114 2.59 -6.57 -4.84
CA THR A 114 2.33 -5.14 -4.68
C THR A 114 1.22 -4.68 -5.62
N LEU A 115 0.83 -3.40 -5.54
CA LEU A 115 -0.05 -2.79 -6.53
C LEU A 115 0.63 -2.62 -7.90
N LEU A 116 1.95 -2.71 -7.95
CA LEU A 116 2.67 -2.77 -9.21
C LEU A 116 2.67 -4.23 -9.72
N LEU A 117 1.70 -4.53 -10.58
CA LEU A 117 1.49 -5.88 -11.11
C LEU A 117 2.76 -6.46 -11.73
N GLY A 118 3.04 -7.72 -11.41
CA GLY A 118 4.24 -8.44 -11.89
C GLY A 118 5.54 -8.05 -11.19
N HIS A 119 5.50 -7.15 -10.21
CA HIS A 119 6.66 -6.70 -9.44
C HIS A 119 6.40 -6.96 -7.95
N PRO A 120 6.65 -8.19 -7.46
CA PRO A 120 6.60 -8.47 -6.04
C PRO A 120 7.83 -7.89 -5.32
N LEU A 121 7.69 -7.64 -4.03
CA LEU A 121 8.83 -7.51 -3.12
C LEU A 121 9.30 -8.92 -2.74
N VAL A 122 10.60 -9.09 -2.59
CA VAL A 122 11.24 -10.35 -2.18
C VAL A 122 11.80 -10.15 -0.78
N VAL A 123 11.50 -11.06 0.13
CA VAL A 123 12.11 -11.08 1.45
C VAL A 123 13.58 -11.45 1.30
N THR A 124 14.48 -10.54 1.65
CA THR A 124 15.93 -10.74 1.56
C THR A 124 16.58 -10.91 2.93
N THR A 125 15.78 -10.98 4.01
CA THR A 125 16.25 -11.28 5.37
C THR A 125 16.97 -12.63 5.41
N LEU A 126 18.24 -12.64 5.82
CA LEU A 126 18.98 -13.87 6.10
C LEU A 126 18.74 -14.34 7.54
N PRO A 127 18.95 -15.64 7.85
CA PRO A 127 18.77 -16.15 9.21
C PRO A 127 19.65 -15.49 10.28
N THR A 128 20.73 -14.84 9.85
CA THR A 128 21.67 -14.12 10.73
C THR A 128 21.33 -12.64 10.88
N ASP A 129 20.39 -12.12 10.10
CA ASP A 129 20.05 -10.70 10.12
C ASP A 129 19.18 -10.38 11.33
N GLU A 130 19.48 -9.27 11.97
CA GLU A 130 18.70 -8.77 13.11
C GLU A 130 17.37 -8.14 12.65
N TYR A 131 17.35 -7.59 11.44
CA TYR A 131 16.23 -6.82 10.89
C TYR A 131 15.67 -7.46 9.63
N THR A 132 14.34 -7.35 9.46
CA THR A 132 13.69 -7.77 8.23
C THR A 132 14.10 -6.88 7.07
N SER A 133 14.37 -7.47 5.90
CA SER A 133 14.71 -6.75 4.68
C SER A 133 13.85 -7.21 3.51
N LEU A 134 13.45 -6.26 2.67
CA LEU A 134 12.67 -6.49 1.45
C LEU A 134 13.45 -5.90 0.28
N ASN A 135 13.76 -6.69 -0.75
CA ASN A 135 14.57 -6.26 -1.89
C ASN A 135 15.91 -5.60 -1.50
N GLY A 136 16.53 -6.04 -0.41
CA GLY A 136 17.75 -5.45 0.12
C GLY A 136 17.57 -4.09 0.82
N VAL A 137 16.32 -3.65 1.03
CA VAL A 137 15.97 -2.45 1.78
C VAL A 137 15.53 -2.87 3.19
N THR A 138 16.08 -2.23 4.22
CA THR A 138 15.83 -2.60 5.62
C THR A 138 14.48 -2.08 6.07
N VAL A 139 13.67 -2.92 6.72
CA VAL A 139 12.46 -2.50 7.44
C VAL A 139 12.88 -1.93 8.79
N THR A 140 12.89 -0.61 8.89
CA THR A 140 13.36 0.12 10.08
C THR A 140 12.32 0.18 11.19
N GLU A 141 11.02 0.17 10.83
CA GLU A 141 9.93 0.31 11.79
C GLU A 141 8.76 -0.61 11.42
N LEU A 142 8.48 -1.60 12.27
CA LEU A 142 7.34 -2.49 12.10
C LEU A 142 6.11 -1.91 12.79
N ASN A 143 4.95 -2.02 12.13
CA ASN A 143 3.68 -1.47 12.62
C ASN A 143 3.80 0.01 13.01
N LEU A 144 4.46 0.79 12.14
CA LEU A 144 4.58 2.24 12.28
C LEU A 144 3.21 2.88 12.55
N TYR A 145 2.19 2.39 11.84
CA TYR A 145 0.77 2.57 12.11
C TYR A 145 0.03 1.25 11.83
N ASN A 146 -1.00 0.93 12.61
CA ASN A 146 -1.83 -0.25 12.37
C ASN A 146 -3.20 -0.08 13.04
N ASP A 147 -4.27 0.07 12.24
CA ASP A 147 -5.66 0.08 12.73
C ASP A 147 -6.46 -1.19 12.32
N GLY A 148 -5.76 -2.19 11.77
CA GLY A 148 -6.33 -3.42 11.23
C GLY A 148 -6.84 -3.32 9.79
N GLY A 149 -7.15 -2.12 9.29
CA GLY A 149 -7.50 -1.85 7.90
C GLY A 149 -6.32 -1.32 7.09
N LEU A 150 -5.62 -0.34 7.64
CA LEU A 150 -4.38 0.24 7.12
C LEU A 150 -3.23 -0.10 8.07
N ILE A 151 -2.20 -0.71 7.51
CA ILE A 151 -0.93 -0.99 8.17
C ILE A 151 0.14 -0.18 7.46
N VAL A 152 1.02 0.47 8.21
CA VAL A 152 2.20 1.14 7.67
C VAL A 152 3.43 0.57 8.33
N HIS A 153 4.43 0.20 7.54
CA HIS A 153 5.80 -0.09 7.99
C HIS A 153 6.75 0.97 7.46
N GLY A 154 7.85 1.20 8.15
CA GLY A 154 8.91 2.10 7.73
C GLY A 154 10.10 1.35 7.14
N VAL A 155 10.70 1.87 6.07
CA VAL A 155 11.95 1.38 5.45
C VAL A 155 12.96 2.51 5.26
N ASP A 156 14.24 2.17 5.22
CA ASP A 156 15.33 3.15 5.09
C ASP A 156 15.39 3.84 3.71
N ASN A 157 14.91 3.21 2.65
CA ASN A 157 14.98 3.72 1.29
C ASN A 157 13.81 3.25 0.39
N PHE A 158 13.71 3.83 -0.80
CA PHE A 158 12.79 3.32 -1.84
C PHE A 158 13.30 2.00 -2.43
N PHE A 159 12.35 1.11 -2.76
CA PHE A 159 12.65 -0.09 -3.51
C PHE A 159 13.13 0.20 -4.94
N ASP A 160 14.17 -0.51 -5.38
CA ASP A 160 14.63 -0.45 -6.76
C ASP A 160 13.72 -1.31 -7.66
N LEU A 161 13.10 -0.69 -8.67
CA LEU A 161 12.25 -1.38 -9.67
C LEU A 161 13.03 -2.43 -10.48
N LEU A 162 14.36 -2.33 -10.52
CA LEU A 162 15.24 -3.27 -11.21
C LEU A 162 15.88 -4.31 -10.27
N PHE A 163 15.42 -4.39 -9.02
CA PHE A 163 15.94 -5.34 -8.05
C PHE A 163 15.92 -6.77 -8.61
N ARG A 164 17.04 -7.47 -8.47
CA ARG A 164 17.17 -8.89 -8.78
C ARG A 164 17.75 -9.60 -7.54
N PRO A 165 17.03 -10.58 -6.98
CA PRO A 165 17.49 -11.34 -5.81
C PRO A 165 18.69 -12.23 -6.12
#